data_AF-A0A087KN53-F1
#
_entry.id   AF-A0A087KN53-F1
#
_cell.length_a   1.000
_cell.length_b   1.000
_cell.length_c   1.000
_cell.angle_alpha   90.00
_cell.angle_beta   90.00
_cell.angle_gamma   90.00
#
_symmetry.space_group_name_H-M   'P 1'
#
loop_
_entity.id
_entity.type
_entity.pdbx_description
1 polymer ?
#
loop_
_entity_poly.entity_id
_entity_poly.type
_entity_poly.pdbx_seq_one_letter_code
_entity_poly.pdbx_strand_id
1 'polypeptide(L)' 'MFGTPDGKSDLQMMPLSEYRNMVEREAFFFVDHNGFLRHQFSGEILAASKEHIDILIEQLKRERRLLDDALDLAKE' A
#
# COMPACT_ATOMS: atom_id res chain seq x y z
N MET A 1 5.83 -0.68 18.18
CA MET A 1 4.61 -0.28 17.45
C MET A 1 5.06 -0.03 16.02
N PHE A 2 4.70 -0.90 15.07
CA PHE A 2 5.09 -0.74 13.67
C PHE A 2 4.46 0.57 13.17
N GLY A 3 5.23 1.41 12.50
CA GLY A 3 4.92 2.80 12.13
C GLY A 3 3.80 2.94 11.10
N THR A 4 2.65 2.32 11.35
CA THR A 4 1.41 2.54 10.62
C THR A 4 0.71 3.76 11.18
N PRO A 5 0.34 4.73 10.32
CA PRO A 5 -0.36 5.91 10.76
C PRO A 5 -1.68 5.55 11.44
N ASP A 6 -1.88 6.11 12.63
CA ASP A 6 -3.01 5.88 13.52
C ASP A 6 -4.22 6.77 13.21
N GLY A 7 -4.06 7.77 12.33
CA GLY A 7 -5.13 8.65 11.85
C GLY A 7 -5.16 8.92 10.34
N LYS A 8 -6.35 9.31 9.83
CA LYS A 8 -6.51 9.83 8.46
C LYS A 8 -5.65 11.07 8.20
N SER A 9 -5.45 11.90 9.21
CA SER A 9 -4.58 13.09 9.17
C SER A 9 -3.13 12.72 8.90
N ASP A 10 -2.68 11.60 9.44
CA ASP A 10 -1.28 11.23 9.46
C ASP A 10 -0.86 10.69 8.09
N LEU A 11 -1.72 9.92 7.41
CA LEU A 11 -1.51 9.53 6.00
C LEU A 11 -1.63 10.72 5.03
N GLN A 12 -2.47 11.71 5.33
CA GLN A 12 -2.63 12.88 4.47
C GLN A 12 -1.42 13.82 4.50
N MET A 13 -0.76 13.94 5.66
CA MET A 13 0.40 14.81 5.85
C MET A 13 1.74 14.07 5.75
N MET A 14 1.73 12.76 5.58
CA MET A 14 2.95 11.95 5.48
C MET A 14 3.77 12.33 4.23
N PRO A 15 5.08 12.63 4.40
CA PRO A 15 5.99 12.81 3.27
C PRO A 15 6.04 11.56 2.38
N LEU A 16 6.12 11.74 1.06
CA LEU A 16 6.15 10.61 0.13
C LEU A 16 7.40 9.71 0.31
N SER A 17 8.51 10.27 0.79
CA SER A 17 9.73 9.52 1.12
C SER A 17 9.50 8.55 2.28
N GLU A 18 8.74 8.96 3.29
CA GLU A 18 8.37 8.11 4.42
C GLU A 18 7.37 7.04 4.01
N TYR A 19 6.33 7.41 3.24
CA TYR A 19 5.37 6.44 2.72
C TYR A 19 6.06 5.38 1.82
N ARG A 20 7.02 5.80 0.99
CA ARG A 20 7.84 4.89 0.18
C ARG A 20 8.66 3.95 1.06
N ASN A 21 9.29 4.46 2.12
CA ASN A 21 10.05 3.63 3.06
C ASN A 21 9.16 2.58 3.74
N MET A 22 7.91 2.92 4.08
CA MET A 22 6.95 1.96 4.61
C MET A 22 6.64 0.83 3.62
N VAL A 23 6.37 1.17 2.35
CA VAL A 23 6.09 0.18 1.30
C VAL A 23 7.30 -0.74 1.08
N GLU A 24 8.51 -0.17 1.00
CA GLU A 24 9.76 -0.94 0.82
C GLU A 24 10.06 -1.87 2.00
N ARG A 25 9.62 -1.50 3.20
CA ARG A 25 9.72 -2.33 4.41
C ARG A 25 8.55 -3.29 4.60
N GLU A 26 7.80 -3.54 3.53
CA GLU A 26 6.70 -4.50 3.48
C GLU A 26 5.60 -4.21 4.53
N ALA A 27 5.40 -2.94 4.89
CA ALA A 27 4.48 -2.55 5.97
C ALA A 27 3.01 -2.89 5.67
N PHE A 28 2.64 -3.07 4.40
CA PHE A 28 1.28 -3.37 3.97
C PHE A 28 1.12 -4.80 3.44
N PHE A 29 2.07 -5.24 2.62
CA PHE A 29 2.07 -6.56 1.98
C PHE A 29 3.49 -7.09 1.87
N PHE A 30 3.64 -8.42 1.95
CA PHE A 30 4.91 -9.13 1.78
C PHE A 30 4.70 -10.43 0.99
N VAL A 31 5.75 -10.98 0.39
CA VAL A 31 5.72 -12.31 -0.24
C VAL A 31 6.18 -13.35 0.77
N ASP A 32 5.35 -14.36 1.05
CA ASP A 32 5.70 -15.42 1.99
C ASP A 32 6.66 -16.46 1.39
N HIS A 33 7.09 -17.41 2.21
CA HIS A 33 7.99 -18.49 1.79
C HIS A 33 7.39 -19.44 0.72
N ASN A 34 6.07 -19.39 0.49
CA ASN A 34 5.38 -20.16 -0.54
C ASN A 34 5.22 -19.35 -1.85
N GLY A 35 5.69 -18.11 -1.89
CA GLY A 35 5.56 -17.22 -3.04
C GLY A 35 4.20 -16.53 -3.14
N PHE A 36 3.41 -16.51 -2.07
CA PHE A 36 2.11 -15.84 -2.03
C PHE A 36 2.25 -14.41 -1.50
N LEU A 37 1.57 -13.46 -2.15
CA LEU A 37 1.43 -12.11 -1.61
C LEU A 37 0.43 -12.16 -0.44
N ARG A 38 0.87 -11.72 0.74
CA ARG A 38 0.05 -11.66 1.94
C ARG A 38 -0.13 -10.25 2.44
N HIS A 39 -1.28 -10.00 3.06
CA HIS A 39 -1.52 -8.78 3.81
C HIS A 39 -0.80 -8.81 5.16
N GLN A 40 -0.03 -7.77 5.47
CA GLN A 40 0.80 -7.71 6.67
C GLN A 40 -0.02 -7.75 7.97
N PHE A 41 -1.20 -7.14 8.01
CA PHE A 41 -2.00 -7.04 9.25
C PHE A 41 -2.89 -8.25 9.50
N SER A 42 -3.48 -8.83 8.46
CA SER A 42 -4.39 -9.96 8.60
C SER A 42 -3.74 -11.32 8.32
N GLY A 43 -2.59 -11.35 7.65
CA GLY A 43 -1.95 -12.58 7.19
C GLY A 43 -2.65 -13.27 6.01
N GLU A 44 -3.76 -12.71 5.52
CA GLU A 44 -4.54 -13.26 4.41
C GLU A 44 -3.75 -13.26 3.09
N ILE A 45 -4.01 -14.27 2.25
CA ILE A 45 -3.42 -14.35 0.91
C ILE A 45 -4.23 -13.43 -0.02
N LEU A 46 -3.52 -12.53 -0.71
CA LEU A 46 -4.10 -11.63 -1.70
C LEU A 46 -3.83 -12.06 -3.13
N ALA A 47 -2.68 -12.67 -3.38
CA ALA A 47 -2.32 -13.16 -4.71
C ALA A 47 -1.44 -14.42 -4.60
N ALA A 48 -1.66 -15.34 -5.54
CA ALA A 48 -0.90 -16.59 -5.68
C ALA A 48 -0.22 -16.71 -7.05
N SER A 49 -0.39 -15.73 -7.93
CA SER A 49 0.24 -15.67 -9.25
C SER A 49 0.52 -14.22 -9.64
N LYS A 50 1.32 -14.03 -10.70
CA LYS A 50 1.63 -12.70 -11.24
C LYS A 50 0.39 -12.05 -11.85
N GLU A 51 -0.45 -12.83 -12.52
CA GLU A 51 -1.70 -12.36 -13.12
C GLU A 51 -2.66 -11.81 -12.07
N HIS A 52 -2.71 -12.40 -10.87
CA HIS A 52 -3.49 -11.85 -9.76
C HIS A 52 -2.95 -10.48 -9.33
N ILE A 53 -1.62 -10.30 -9.31
CA ILE A 53 -0.99 -9.02 -8.97
C ILE A 53 -1.29 -7.98 -10.06
N ASP A 54 -1.21 -8.36 -11.33
CA ASP A 54 -1.52 -7.45 -12.44
C ASP A 54 -2.96 -6.93 -12.36
N ILE A 55 -3.93 -7.82 -12.07
CA ILE A 55 -5.34 -7.44 -11.84
C ILE A 55 -5.47 -6.48 -10.64
N LEU A 56 -4.78 -6.76 -9.53
CA LEU A 56 -4.77 -5.86 -8.37
C LEU A 56 -4.20 -4.49 -8.71
N ILE A 57 -3.11 -4.43 -9.48
CA ILE A 57 -2.50 -3.17 -9.93
C ILE A 57 -3.47 -2.37 -10.80
N GLU A 58 -4.18 -3.02 -11.72
CA GLU A 58 -5.19 -2.36 -12.56
C GLU A 58 -6.32 -1.78 -11.72
N GLN A 59 -6.79 -2.54 -10.73
CA GLN A 59 -7.83 -2.08 -9.81
C GLN A 59 -7.33 -0.91 -8.95
N LEU A 60 -6.11 -0.97 -8.41
CA LEU A 60 -5.51 0.15 -7.65
C LEU A 60 -5.34 1.41 -8.51
N LYS A 61 -4.95 1.27 -9.78
CA LYS A 61 -4.91 2.40 -10.72
C LYS A 61 -6.29 2.98 -11.00
N ARG A 62 -7.36 2.17 -10.94
CA ARG A 62 -8.74 2.65 -11.06
C ARG A 62 -9.17 3.42 -9.82
N GLU A 63 -8.95 2.87 -8.64
CA GLU A 63 -9.28 3.53 -7.37
C GLU A 63 -8.50 4.84 -7.20
N ARG A 64 -7.24 4.91 -7.66
CA ARG A 64 -6.45 6.15 -7.70
C ARG A 64 -7.22 7.32 -8.34
N ARG A 65 -7.99 7.07 -9.41
CA ARG A 65 -8.75 8.13 -10.12
C ARG A 65 -9.94 8.66 -9.32
N LEU A 66 -10.31 8.00 -8.23
CA LEU A 66 -11.37 8.43 -7.32
C LEU A 66 -10.81 9.20 -6.12
N LEU A 67 -9.48 9.18 -5.90
CA LEU A 67 -8.83 9.97 -4.86
C LEU A 67 -8.70 11.42 -5.32
N ASP A 68 -8.79 12.35 -4.37
CA ASP A 68 -8.75 13.78 -4.63
C ASP A 68 -7.31 14.26 -4.88
N ASP A 69 -7.05 14.78 -6.07
CA ASP A 69 -5.74 15.31 -6.49
C ASP A 69 -5.30 16.50 -5.61
N ALA A 70 -6.21 17.19 -4.92
CA ALA A 70 -5.87 18.30 -4.02
C ALA A 70 -4.95 17.89 -2.86
N LEU A 71 -4.95 16.61 -2.49
CA LEU A 71 -4.11 16.05 -1.42
C LEU A 71 -2.70 15.68 -1.89
N ASP A 72 -2.42 15.72 -3.18
CA ASP A 72 -1.10 15.38 -3.73
C ASP A 72 -0.11 16.55 -3.65
N LEU A 73 -0.60 17.80 -3.65
CA LEU A 73 0.23 19.02 -3.62
C LEU A 73 0.91 19.29 -2.26
N ALA A 74 0.50 18.61 -1.19
CA ALA A 74 0.94 18.88 0.17
C ALA A 74 2.13 18.02 0.66
N LYS A 75 2.69 17.14 -0.20
CA LYS A 75 3.54 16.01 0.25
C LYS A 75 4.97 16.00 -0.32
N GLU A 76 5.40 17.07 -1.00
CA GLU A 76 6.77 17.26 -1.51
C GLU A 76 7.77 17.71 -0.43
#